data_AF-A0A0N8WHF9-F1
#
_entry.id   AF-A0A0N8WHF9-F1
#
_cell.length_a   1.000
_cell.length_b   1.000
_cell.length_c   1.000
_cell.angle_alpha   90.00
_cell.angle_beta   90.00
_cell.angle_gamma   90.00
#
_symmetry.space_group_name_H-M   'P 1'
#
loop_
_entity.id
_entity.type
_entity.pdbx_description
1 polymer ?
#
loop_
_entity_poly.entity_id
_entity_poly.type
_entity_poly.pdbx_seq_one_letter_code
_entity_poly.pdbx_strand_id
1 'polypeptide(L)'
;MDKEELQGLIVENINQETFKKLKGTIKLQIIAYKDNTSCLLSYENKTNKTASEIGIADLEQFIKNDLVWNRVTENAAVLVELKFKKGRVNSRRMGMSGKKGWHELDLN
;
A
#
# COMPACT_ATOMS: atom_id res chain seq x y z
N MET A 1 1.05 -11.99 7.01
CA MET A 1 0.96 -11.58 5.60
C MET A 1 2.31 -11.05 5.21
N ASP A 2 2.87 -11.52 4.10
CA ASP A 2 4.16 -11.02 3.63
C ASP A 2 3.99 -9.81 2.69
N LYS A 3 5.13 -9.25 2.27
CA LYS A 3 5.19 -8.05 1.42
C LYS A 3 4.61 -8.29 0.02
N GLU A 4 4.84 -9.46 -0.54
CA GLU A 4 4.48 -9.79 -1.92
C GLU A 4 2.98 -10.08 -2.02
N GLU A 5 2.44 -10.76 -1.01
CA GLU A 5 1.01 -10.98 -0.79
C GLU A 5 0.26 -9.64 -0.70
N LEU A 6 0.70 -8.72 0.16
CA LEU A 6 0.08 -7.40 0.31
C LEU A 6 0.16 -6.58 -0.99
N GLN A 7 1.29 -6.63 -1.70
CA GLN A 7 1.44 -5.97 -3.00
C GLN A 7 0.44 -6.51 -4.02
N GLY A 8 0.29 -7.84 -4.11
CA GLY A 8 -0.66 -8.48 -5.03
C GLY A 8 -2.08 -8.00 -4.77
N LEU A 9 -2.53 -8.08 -3.52
CA LEU A 9 -3.86 -7.65 -3.10
C LEU A 9 -4.14 -6.17 -3.40
N ILE A 10 -3.17 -5.28 -3.16
CA ILE A 10 -3.34 -3.85 -3.50
C ILE A 10 -3.44 -3.65 -5.01
N VAL A 11 -2.62 -4.34 -5.80
CA VAL A 11 -2.56 -4.17 -7.26
C VAL A 11 -3.81 -4.71 -7.94
N GLU A 12 -4.39 -5.79 -7.43
CA GLU A 12 -5.68 -6.33 -7.90
C GLU A 12 -6.82 -5.34 -7.72
N ASN A 13 -6.75 -4.51 -6.67
CA ASN A 13 -7.75 -3.50 -6.33
C ASN A 13 -7.45 -2.10 -6.92
N ILE A 14 -6.42 -1.98 -7.77
CA ILE A 14 -6.21 -0.80 -8.61
C ILE A 14 -6.92 -0.99 -9.95
N ASN A 15 -7.45 0.09 -10.53
CA ASN A 15 -8.01 0.03 -11.88
C ASN A 15 -6.98 -0.52 -12.89
N GLN A 16 -7.26 -1.68 -13.49
CA GLN A 16 -6.32 -2.43 -14.32
C GLN A 16 -5.95 -1.71 -15.64
N GLU A 17 -6.87 -0.92 -16.19
CA GLU A 17 -6.58 -0.10 -17.38
C GLU A 17 -5.63 1.05 -17.03
N THR A 18 -5.83 1.66 -15.85
CA THR A 18 -4.94 2.69 -15.30
C THR A 18 -3.58 2.11 -14.95
N PHE A 19 -3.51 0.93 -14.34
CA PHE A 19 -2.28 0.27 -13.90
C PHE A 19 -1.23 0.17 -15.03
N LYS A 20 -1.66 -0.23 -16.24
CA LYS A 20 -0.76 -0.37 -17.41
C LYS A 20 -0.08 0.95 -17.81
N LYS A 21 -0.75 2.08 -17.55
CA LYS A 21 -0.30 3.44 -17.90
C LYS A 21 0.31 4.20 -16.71
N LEU A 22 0.25 3.61 -15.51
CA LEU A 22 0.68 4.23 -14.27
C LEU A 22 2.21 4.33 -14.22
N LYS A 23 2.69 5.51 -13.85
CA LYS A 23 4.10 5.84 -13.68
C LYS A 23 4.26 6.71 -12.44
N GLY A 24 5.23 6.38 -11.61
CA GLY A 24 5.53 7.13 -10.39
C GLY A 24 5.29 6.26 -9.16
N THR A 25 4.97 6.89 -8.04
CA THR A 25 4.96 6.23 -6.74
C THR A 25 3.67 6.51 -5.97
N ILE A 26 3.13 5.49 -5.32
CA ILE A 26 2.10 5.62 -4.29
C ILE A 26 2.70 5.14 -2.98
N LYS A 27 2.54 5.92 -1.90
CA LYS A 27 2.84 5.45 -0.54
C LYS A 27 1.54 5.28 0.22
N LEU A 28 1.40 4.19 0.96
CA LEU A 28 0.23 3.91 1.78
C LEU A 28 0.68 3.70 3.22
N GLN A 29 -0.10 4.24 4.15
CA GLN A 29 -0.01 3.96 5.56
C GLN A 29 -1.29 3.25 6.00
N ILE A 30 -1.16 1.99 6.38
CA ILE A 30 -2.26 1.12 6.79
C ILE A 30 -2.09 0.82 8.28
N ILE A 31 -3.17 0.92 9.05
CA ILE A 31 -3.18 0.43 10.43
C ILE A 31 -3.78 -0.97 10.41
N ALA A 32 -2.99 -1.95 10.83
CA ALA A 32 -3.43 -3.31 11.06
C ALA A 32 -3.73 -3.49 12.56
N TYR A 33 -4.94 -3.90 12.89
CA TYR A 33 -5.39 -4.07 14.27
C TYR A 33 -5.24 -5.52 14.72
N LYS A 34 -5.14 -5.73 16.04
CA LYS A 34 -5.03 -7.07 16.65
C LYS A 34 -6.21 -8.02 16.37
N ASP A 35 -7.35 -7.49 15.92
CA ASP A 35 -8.52 -8.27 15.48
C ASP A 35 -8.43 -8.67 14.00
N ASN A 36 -7.27 -8.46 13.37
CA ASN A 36 -6.96 -8.69 11.96
C ASN A 36 -7.72 -7.80 10.98
N THR A 37 -8.41 -6.76 11.46
CA THR A 37 -8.97 -5.71 10.60
C THR A 37 -7.93 -4.66 10.25
N SER A 38 -8.24 -3.78 9.29
CA SER A 38 -7.40 -2.62 8.99
C SER A 38 -8.16 -1.39 8.53
N CYS A 39 -7.44 -0.28 8.47
CA CYS A 39 -7.87 0.90 7.73
C CYS A 39 -6.70 1.58 7.03
N LEU A 40 -6.97 2.20 5.89
CA LEU A 40 -6.03 3.10 5.24
C LEU A 40 -6.02 4.42 6.02
N LEU A 41 -4.93 4.72 6.71
CA LEU A 41 -4.80 5.95 7.50
C LEU A 41 -4.41 7.15 6.64
N SER A 42 -3.48 6.95 5.70
CA SER A 42 -3.07 8.00 4.78
C SER A 42 -2.45 7.43 3.51
N TYR A 43 -2.40 8.25 2.46
CA TYR A 43 -1.66 7.94 1.25
C TYR A 43 -0.97 9.18 0.67
N GLU A 44 0.12 8.97 -0.05
CA GLU A 44 0.78 9.97 -0.88
C GLU A 44 0.78 9.49 -2.33
N ASN A 45 0.15 10.25 -3.24
CA ASN A 45 0.13 9.95 -4.67
C ASN A 45 1.12 10.87 -5.42
N LYS A 46 2.20 10.28 -5.93
CA LYS A 46 3.20 10.91 -6.81
C LYS A 46 3.24 10.22 -8.17
N THR A 47 2.09 9.80 -8.67
CA THR A 47 1.96 9.21 -10.00
C THR A 47 1.52 10.23 -11.05
N ASN A 48 1.50 9.80 -12.31
CA ASN A 48 0.94 10.56 -13.43
C ASN A 48 -0.60 10.50 -13.51
N LYS A 49 -1.29 10.02 -12.47
CA LYS A 49 -2.74 9.80 -12.44
C LYS A 49 -3.36 10.32 -11.15
N THR A 50 -4.59 10.79 -11.23
CA THR A 50 -5.35 11.24 -10.07
C THR A 50 -5.76 10.05 -9.18
N ALA A 51 -6.07 10.32 -7.91
CA ALA A 51 -6.52 9.27 -6.98
C ALA A 51 -7.80 8.57 -7.47
N SER A 52 -8.71 9.29 -8.13
CA SER A 52 -9.93 8.74 -8.71
C SER A 52 -9.64 7.82 -9.91
N GLU A 53 -8.74 8.22 -10.82
CA GLU A 53 -8.34 7.35 -11.95
C GLU A 53 -7.67 6.05 -11.50
N ILE A 54 -6.96 6.08 -10.37
CA ILE A 54 -6.29 4.91 -9.79
C ILE A 54 -7.30 3.97 -9.10
N GLY A 55 -8.39 4.51 -8.55
CA GLY A 55 -9.33 3.76 -7.71
C GLY A 55 -8.94 3.76 -6.22
N ILE A 56 -8.37 4.85 -5.70
CA ILE A 56 -7.97 4.91 -4.27
C ILE A 56 -9.16 4.72 -3.33
N ALA A 57 -10.35 5.18 -3.69
CA ALA A 57 -11.56 4.96 -2.90
C ALA A 57 -11.94 3.48 -2.81
N ASP A 58 -11.82 2.73 -3.91
CA ASP A 58 -12.07 1.29 -3.95
C ASP A 58 -11.01 0.54 -3.14
N LEU A 59 -9.74 0.94 -3.26
CA LEU A 59 -8.65 0.41 -2.45
C LEU A 59 -8.86 0.66 -0.94
N GLU A 60 -9.36 1.83 -0.56
CA GLU A 60 -9.70 2.13 0.84
C GLU A 60 -10.81 1.22 1.36
N GLN A 61 -11.86 0.99 0.57
CA GLN A 61 -12.93 0.05 0.92
C GLN A 61 -12.41 -1.38 1.08
N PHE A 62 -11.58 -1.84 0.13
CA PHE A 62 -10.94 -3.14 0.20
C PHE A 62 -10.10 -3.29 1.49
N ILE A 63 -9.22 -2.32 1.78
CA ILE A 63 -8.39 -2.33 2.99
C ILE A 63 -9.24 -2.37 4.27
N LYS A 64 -10.40 -1.72 4.25
CA LYS A 64 -11.29 -1.65 5.41
C LYS A 64 -12.13 -2.90 5.62
N ASN A 65 -12.69 -3.46 4.55
CA ASN A 65 -13.75 -4.46 4.63
C ASN A 65 -13.27 -5.88 4.27
N ASP A 66 -12.27 -6.01 3.40
CA ASP A 66 -11.93 -7.28 2.75
C ASP A 66 -10.50 -7.73 3.03
N LEU A 67 -9.58 -6.80 3.35
CA LEU A 67 -8.20 -7.13 3.67
C LEU A 67 -8.10 -7.77 5.06
N VAL A 68 -7.80 -9.06 5.09
CA VAL A 68 -7.62 -9.83 6.33
C VAL A 68 -6.15 -10.08 6.58
N TRP A 69 -5.67 -9.69 7.77
CA TRP A 69 -4.26 -9.86 8.14
C TRP A 69 -4.00 -11.22 8.76
N ASN A 70 -2.99 -11.91 8.24
CA ASN A 70 -2.51 -13.16 8.85
C ASN A 70 -1.60 -12.84 10.04
N ARG A 71 -2.13 -13.01 11.26
CA ARG A 71 -1.44 -12.93 12.57
C ARG A 71 -0.92 -11.53 12.94
N VAL A 72 -1.83 -10.64 13.32
CA VAL A 72 -1.47 -9.35 13.94
C VAL A 72 -1.41 -9.52 15.46
N THR A 73 -0.21 -9.58 16.04
CA THR A 73 -0.03 -9.77 17.50
C THR A 73 -0.21 -8.47 18.30
N GLU A 74 -0.05 -7.32 17.64
CA GLU A 74 -0.23 -5.97 18.20
C GLU A 74 -0.64 -5.00 17.11
N ASN A 75 -1.29 -3.89 17.47
CA ASN A 75 -1.65 -2.86 16.49
C ASN A 75 -0.37 -2.33 15.82
N ALA A 76 -0.31 -2.40 14.49
CA ALA A 76 0.89 -2.07 13.73
C ALA A 76 0.59 -1.08 12.60
N ALA A 77 1.52 -0.14 12.39
CA ALA A 77 1.52 0.71 11.20
C ALA A 77 2.31 0.01 10.10
N VAL A 78 1.63 -0.33 9.01
CA VAL A 78 2.22 -0.90 7.81
C VAL A 78 2.40 0.21 6.79
N LEU A 79 3.65 0.51 6.48
CA LEU A 79 4.02 1.51 5.50
C LEU A 79 4.54 0.81 4.26
N VAL A 80 3.93 1.08 3.11
CA VAL A 80 4.34 0.49 1.84
C VAL A 80 4.52 1.59 0.80
N GLU A 81 5.59 1.47 0.01
CA GLU A 81 5.79 2.25 -1.20
C GLU A 81 5.57 1.33 -2.40
N LEU A 82 4.72 1.75 -3.34
CA LEU A 82 4.46 1.07 -4.61
C LEU A 82 5.01 1.94 -5.74
N LYS A 83 5.97 1.40 -6.47
CA LYS A 83 6.60 2.07 -7.62
C LYS A 83 6.13 1.45 -8.92
N PHE A 84 5.46 2.25 -9.74
CA PHE A 84 4.89 1.86 -11.01
C PHE A 84 5.77 2.32 -12.17
N LYS A 85 6.12 1.39 -13.07
CA LYS A 85 6.88 1.69 -14.28
C LYS A 85 6.60 0.65 -15.37
N LYS A 86 6.09 1.10 -16.52
CA LYS A 86 5.86 0.27 -17.72
C LYS A 86 5.00 -0.97 -17.43
N GLY A 87 3.87 -0.79 -16.72
CA GLY A 87 2.96 -1.89 -16.36
C GLY A 87 3.53 -2.90 -15.37
N ARG A 88 4.62 -2.54 -14.68
CA ARG A 88 5.18 -3.31 -13.56
C ARG A 88 5.07 -2.50 -12.29
N VAL A 89 4.95 -3.21 -11.18
CA VAL A 89 4.94 -2.67 -9.83
C VAL A 89 6.04 -3.34 -9.02
N ASN A 90 6.71 -2.54 -8.20
CA ASN A 90 7.63 -3.01 -7.18
C ASN A 90 7.22 -2.37 -5.87
N SER A 91 7.08 -3.17 -4.82
CA SER A 91 6.81 -2.67 -3.48
C SER A 91 8.08 -2.58 -2.64
N ARG A 92 8.08 -1.68 -1.67
CA ARG A 92 9.07 -1.60 -0.59
C ARG A 92 8.35 -1.44 0.73
N ARG A 93 8.81 -2.18 1.75
CA ARG A 93 8.34 -1.95 3.11
C ARG A 93 9.09 -0.76 3.67
N MET A 94 8.34 0.18 4.21
CA MET A 94 8.89 1.43 4.70
C MET A 94 8.82 1.46 6.23
N GLY A 95 9.71 2.22 6.83
CA GLY A 95 9.74 2.58 8.23
C GLY A 95 9.66 4.08 8.37
N MET A 96 9.28 4.54 9.56
CA MET A 96 9.33 5.96 9.93
C MET A 96 10.36 6.19 11.02
N SER A 97 11.23 7.17 10.82
CA SER A 97 12.13 7.67 11.86
C SER A 97 12.10 9.18 11.88
N GLY A 98 12.16 9.78 13.07
CA GLY A 98 12.17 11.24 13.21
C GLY A 98 13.33 11.94 12.50
N LYS A 99 14.42 11.21 12.20
CA LYS A 99 15.59 11.76 11.49
C LYS A 99 15.55 11.55 9.97
N LYS A 100 14.86 10.52 9.47
CA LYS A 100 14.89 10.12 8.05
C LYS A 100 13.52 10.19 7.37
N GLY A 101 12.46 10.47 8.10
CA GLY A 101 11.09 10.32 7.59
C GLY A 101 10.84 8.89 7.13
N TRP A 102 10.20 8.74 5.98
CA TRP A 102 10.01 7.44 5.32
C TRP A 102 11.34 6.92 4.78
N HIS A 103 11.75 5.76 5.25
CA HIS A 103 12.96 5.07 4.79
C HIS A 103 12.65 3.60 4.52
N GLU A 104 13.37 2.98 3.60
CA GLU A 104 13.23 1.54 3.34
C GLU A 104 13.68 0.75 4.57
N LEU A 105 12.89 -0.25 4.96
CA LEU A 105 13.31 -1.23 5.95
C LEU A 105 13.99 -2.37 5.20
N ASP A 106 15.31 -2.46 5.35
CA ASP A 106 16.05 -3.67 4.96
C ASP A 106 15.66 -4.77 5.96
N LEU A 107 14.80 -5.68 5.50
CA LEU A 107 14.56 -6.95 6.19
C LEU A 107 15.71 -7.88 5.81
N ASN A 108 16.81 -7.81 6.57
CA ASN A 108 17.80 -8.89 6.60
C ASN A 108 17.20 -10.14 7.24
#